data_AF-A0A1B2HQV8-F1
#
_entry.id   AF-A0A1B2HQV8-F1
#
_cell.length_a   1.000
_cell.length_b   1.000
_cell.length_c   1.000
_cell.angle_alpha   90.00
_cell.angle_beta   90.00
_cell.angle_gamma   90.00
#
_symmetry.space_group_name_H-M   'P 1'
#
loop_
_entity.id
_entity.type
_entity.pdbx_description
1 polymer ?
#
loop_
_entity_poly.entity_id
_entity_poly.type
_entity_poly.pdbx_seq_one_letter_code
_entity_poly.pdbx_strand_id
1 'polypeptide(L)'
;MRVLGINAVFHDPAAALVVDGRTVAAAEEERFSRRKHGKRPVPFSAWEQPELAARWCLEQAGLTAADLDAVAYSYDPDLVDAEYAPWEDLRTQYVRRAPQFLATVLPGLDPDIVRFVPHHVAHAASTGLAAPFAGNCAVLVADGRGECGSHLAGRYVDQELTTLAAQKLPHSLGLFYEDLTEHLGFLRSSDEYKVMALASHAKPVHLDLLREHVVVRDGGFEIKPLDWNVLAKKRSGDEELSSEHAELAASVQVRVEEVLLELASWLHEHTGERRLAMAGGVALNCVANTRIFAEGPFDEVWVQPAAGDAGTALGAALHVSTDAVEPMPTAALGRGFSDAEIESVLKTAAVPYERPDDVAAEVAQALADNKIVAWFQGRSEYGPRALGRRSLLANPCYPENLTRLNDVKGREQFRPVAPMVLLDRASSVFTRGPIPSPYMLFVHDVRPEWTDRIPAVVHVDGTARAQTVAGDPLLERMLHGFEKLTGVPVVVNTSLNTAGRPMVDTPRDALECFGSSPVDLLAIGPFVVRR
;
A
#
# COMPACT_ATOMS: atom_id res chain seq x y z
N MET A 1 -19.50 -3.90 -19.30
CA MET A 1 -18.32 -4.70 -19.69
C MET A 1 -17.69 -5.37 -18.47
N ARG A 2 -17.22 -6.61 -18.59
CA ARG A 2 -16.55 -7.39 -17.53
C ARG A 2 -15.06 -7.51 -17.87
N VAL A 3 -14.22 -6.79 -17.13
CA VAL A 3 -12.79 -6.69 -17.39
C VAL A 3 -12.01 -7.23 -16.20
N LEU A 4 -11.18 -8.24 -16.44
CA LEU A 4 -10.23 -8.75 -15.46
C LEU A 4 -8.86 -8.11 -15.69
N GLY A 5 -8.41 -7.30 -14.75
CA GLY A 5 -7.08 -6.72 -14.73
C GLY A 5 -6.07 -7.63 -14.08
N ILE A 6 -4.86 -7.68 -14.63
CA ILE A 6 -3.77 -8.56 -14.21
C ILE A 6 -2.49 -7.74 -14.09
N ASN A 7 -1.88 -7.80 -12.91
CA ASN A 7 -0.46 -7.49 -12.72
C ASN A 7 0.31 -8.78 -12.47
N ALA A 8 1.40 -8.97 -13.21
CA ALA A 8 2.31 -10.08 -13.00
C ALA A 8 3.77 -9.75 -13.36
N VAL A 9 4.10 -8.49 -13.61
CA VAL A 9 5.48 -8.08 -13.96
C VAL A 9 6.15 -7.48 -12.73
N PHE A 10 7.46 -7.69 -12.60
CA PHE A 10 8.28 -7.31 -11.44
C PHE A 10 7.86 -8.07 -10.16
N HIS A 11 7.02 -7.48 -9.32
CA HIS A 11 6.56 -8.06 -8.05
C HIS A 11 5.07 -7.75 -7.82
N ASP A 12 4.57 -8.17 -6.65
CA ASP A 12 3.19 -7.97 -6.21
C ASP A 12 2.14 -8.38 -7.27
N PRO A 13 2.18 -9.64 -7.77
CA PRO A 13 1.17 -10.11 -8.71
C PRO A 13 -0.21 -9.98 -8.09
N ALA A 14 -1.16 -9.46 -8.85
CA ALA A 14 -2.49 -9.10 -8.37
C ALA A 14 -3.52 -9.20 -9.49
N ALA A 15 -4.77 -9.39 -9.10
CA ALA A 15 -5.90 -9.37 -10.01
C ALA A 15 -7.00 -8.42 -9.49
N ALA A 16 -7.70 -7.78 -10.41
CA ALA A 16 -8.85 -6.93 -10.10
C ALA A 16 -9.95 -7.12 -11.14
N LEU A 17 -11.20 -7.19 -10.70
CA LEU A 17 -12.36 -7.35 -11.56
C LEU A 17 -13.20 -6.08 -11.54
N VAL A 18 -13.45 -5.56 -12.74
CA VAL A 18 -14.34 -4.43 -13.00
C VAL A 18 -15.53 -4.94 -13.80
N VAL A 19 -16.74 -4.60 -13.36
CA VAL A 19 -17.99 -4.95 -14.05
C VAL A 19 -18.81 -3.68 -14.22
N ASP A 20 -19.11 -3.34 -15.47
CA ASP A 20 -19.91 -2.18 -15.87
C ASP A 20 -19.38 -0.88 -15.24
N GLY A 21 -18.06 -0.66 -15.35
CA GLY A 21 -17.36 0.50 -14.78
C GLY A 21 -17.16 0.47 -13.26
N ARG A 22 -17.65 -0.57 -12.56
CA ARG A 22 -17.55 -0.68 -11.09
C ARG A 22 -16.47 -1.65 -10.65
N THR A 23 -15.67 -1.24 -9.66
CA THR A 23 -14.70 -2.13 -9.00
C THR A 23 -15.42 -3.14 -8.10
N VAL A 24 -15.37 -4.43 -8.44
CA VAL A 24 -16.08 -5.51 -7.72
C VAL A 24 -15.16 -6.21 -6.71
N ALA A 25 -13.97 -6.56 -7.16
CA ALA A 25 -12.98 -7.30 -6.37
C ALA A 25 -11.57 -6.93 -6.81
N ALA A 26 -10.63 -6.94 -5.86
CA ALA A 26 -9.21 -6.77 -6.13
C ALA A 26 -8.42 -7.42 -5.01
N ALA A 27 -7.38 -8.18 -5.37
CA ALA A 27 -6.56 -8.85 -4.38
C ALA A 27 -5.14 -9.12 -4.89
N GLU A 28 -4.19 -9.10 -3.96
CA GLU A 28 -2.79 -9.48 -4.19
C GLU A 28 -2.62 -10.99 -4.01
N GLU A 29 -1.86 -11.63 -4.90
CA GLU A 29 -1.60 -13.07 -4.89
C GLU A 29 -0.90 -13.52 -3.59
N GLU A 30 -0.13 -12.63 -2.94
CA GLU A 30 0.52 -12.94 -1.67
C GLU A 30 -0.48 -13.29 -0.56
N ARG A 31 -1.71 -12.76 -0.62
CA ARG A 31 -2.77 -13.06 0.34
C ARG A 31 -3.20 -14.53 0.24
N PHE A 32 -3.11 -15.12 -0.96
CA PHE A 32 -3.51 -16.50 -1.24
C PHE A 32 -2.33 -17.48 -1.15
N SER A 33 -1.24 -17.18 -1.86
CA SER A 33 -0.03 -18.02 -1.93
C SER A 33 0.73 -18.06 -0.60
N ARG A 34 0.48 -17.09 0.29
CA ARG A 34 1.18 -16.88 1.55
C ARG A 34 2.69 -16.63 1.37
N ARG A 35 3.11 -16.29 0.15
CA ARG A 35 4.47 -15.87 -0.20
C ARG A 35 4.48 -14.35 -0.30
N LYS A 36 5.24 -13.69 0.57
CA LYS A 36 5.34 -12.21 0.58
C LYS A 36 5.81 -11.73 -0.81
N HIS A 37 5.16 -10.68 -1.32
CA HIS A 37 5.28 -10.12 -2.67
C HIS A 37 4.84 -11.05 -3.81
N GLY A 38 4.22 -12.20 -3.49
CA GLY A 38 3.87 -13.28 -4.41
C GLY A 38 5.10 -14.06 -4.89
N LYS A 39 6.16 -13.35 -5.28
CA LYS A 39 7.44 -13.84 -5.77
C LYS A 39 8.58 -12.90 -5.37
N ARG A 40 9.82 -13.37 -5.51
CA ARG A 40 11.00 -12.53 -5.25
C ARG A 40 11.17 -11.51 -6.38
N PRO A 41 11.40 -10.22 -6.08
CA PRO A 41 11.66 -9.19 -7.09
C PRO A 41 13.06 -9.37 -7.70
N VAL A 42 13.17 -10.24 -8.71
CA VAL A 42 14.39 -10.38 -9.54
C VAL A 42 14.15 -9.77 -10.94
N PRO A 43 15.20 -9.36 -11.68
CA PRO A 43 15.03 -8.57 -12.92
C PRO A 43 14.14 -9.18 -14.02
N PHE A 44 13.98 -10.50 -14.06
CA PHE A 44 13.17 -11.23 -15.04
C PHE A 44 11.80 -11.69 -14.51
N SER A 45 11.34 -11.14 -13.39
CA SER A 45 10.13 -11.62 -12.69
C SER A 45 8.84 -11.34 -13.46
N ALA A 46 8.46 -12.30 -14.30
CA ALA A 46 7.21 -12.27 -15.06
C ALA A 46 6.54 -13.65 -15.18
N TRP A 47 7.11 -14.69 -14.55
CA TRP A 47 6.68 -16.07 -14.75
C TRP A 47 5.47 -16.49 -13.89
N GLU A 48 5.35 -15.98 -12.66
CA GLU A 48 4.19 -16.28 -11.80
C GLU A 48 3.06 -15.30 -12.06
N GLN A 49 1.95 -15.86 -12.54
CA GLN A 49 0.68 -15.19 -12.75
C GLN A 49 -0.15 -15.20 -11.45
N PRO A 50 -1.04 -14.22 -11.21
CA PRO A 50 -1.90 -14.16 -10.03
C PRO A 50 -3.09 -15.12 -10.14
N GLU A 51 -2.83 -16.42 -10.27
CA GLU A 51 -3.86 -17.43 -10.56
C GLU A 51 -4.92 -17.54 -9.47
N LEU A 52 -4.53 -17.46 -8.19
CA LEU A 52 -5.45 -17.62 -7.07
C LEU A 52 -6.29 -16.36 -6.89
N ALA A 53 -5.68 -15.18 -7.00
CA ALA A 53 -6.39 -13.91 -6.93
C ALA A 53 -7.34 -13.73 -8.12
N ALA A 54 -6.92 -14.07 -9.34
CA ALA A 54 -7.75 -13.97 -10.53
C ALA A 54 -8.96 -14.90 -10.46
N ARG A 55 -8.74 -16.18 -10.11
CA ARG A 55 -9.83 -17.15 -9.94
C ARG A 55 -10.82 -16.68 -8.88
N TRP A 56 -10.31 -16.22 -7.74
CA TRP A 56 -11.16 -15.72 -6.67
C TRP A 56 -11.99 -14.49 -7.08
N CYS A 57 -11.40 -13.55 -7.83
CA CYS A 57 -12.14 -12.37 -8.31
C CYS A 57 -13.34 -12.77 -9.17
N LEU A 58 -13.15 -13.76 -10.06
CA LEU A 58 -14.23 -14.31 -10.89
C LEU A 58 -15.29 -15.03 -10.06
N GLU A 59 -14.86 -15.91 -9.14
CA GLU A 59 -15.75 -16.62 -8.23
C GLU A 59 -16.61 -15.67 -7.38
N GLN A 60 -16.04 -14.55 -6.90
CA GLN A 60 -16.80 -13.56 -6.14
C GLN A 60 -17.93 -12.90 -6.94
N ALA A 61 -17.74 -12.71 -8.24
CA ALA A 61 -18.76 -12.16 -9.11
C ALA A 61 -19.71 -13.25 -9.68
N GLY A 62 -19.51 -14.52 -9.33
CA GLY A 62 -20.24 -15.64 -9.93
C GLY A 62 -19.95 -15.79 -11.44
N LEU A 63 -18.76 -15.40 -11.88
CA LEU A 63 -18.32 -15.45 -13.27
C LEU A 63 -17.30 -16.56 -13.49
N THR A 64 -17.18 -16.96 -14.75
CA THR A 64 -16.09 -17.77 -15.28
C THR A 64 -15.23 -16.93 -16.21
N ALA A 65 -14.05 -17.43 -16.59
CA ALA A 65 -13.19 -16.70 -17.52
C ALA A 65 -13.81 -16.56 -18.93
N ALA A 66 -14.75 -17.43 -19.30
CA ALA A 66 -15.49 -17.35 -20.56
C ALA A 66 -16.53 -16.22 -20.58
N ASP A 67 -16.88 -15.65 -19.42
CA ASP A 67 -17.83 -14.54 -19.31
C ASP A 67 -17.16 -13.17 -19.46
N LEU A 68 -15.83 -13.12 -19.54
CA LEU A 68 -15.04 -11.89 -19.64
C LEU A 68 -15.14 -11.28 -21.04
N ASP A 69 -15.30 -9.97 -21.09
CA ASP A 69 -15.26 -9.20 -22.35
C ASP A 69 -13.81 -8.81 -22.71
N ALA A 70 -12.94 -8.65 -21.70
CA ALA A 70 -11.51 -8.42 -21.87
C ALA A 70 -10.70 -8.85 -20.64
N VAL A 71 -9.41 -9.10 -20.87
CA VAL A 71 -8.39 -9.19 -19.82
C VAL A 71 -7.37 -8.08 -20.04
N ALA A 72 -7.14 -7.22 -19.06
CA ALA A 72 -6.19 -6.11 -19.15
C ALA A 72 -4.89 -6.45 -18.42
N TYR A 73 -3.79 -6.59 -19.14
CA TYR A 73 -2.47 -6.93 -18.60
C TYR A 73 -1.62 -5.65 -18.46
N SER A 74 -1.21 -5.30 -17.25
CA SER A 74 -0.61 -3.99 -16.91
C SER A 74 0.87 -3.82 -17.31
N TYR A 75 1.23 -4.29 -18.50
CA TYR A 75 2.55 -4.10 -19.09
C TYR A 75 2.50 -4.29 -20.60
N ASP A 76 3.07 -3.35 -21.37
CA ASP A 76 3.13 -3.44 -22.83
C ASP A 76 4.52 -3.89 -23.34
N PRO A 77 4.67 -5.13 -23.84
CA PRO A 77 5.96 -5.64 -24.28
C PRO A 77 6.51 -4.91 -25.53
N ASP A 78 5.71 -4.11 -26.24
CA ASP A 78 6.14 -3.36 -27.43
C ASP A 78 6.77 -2.00 -27.10
N LEU A 79 6.64 -1.52 -25.86
CA LEU A 79 7.25 -0.26 -25.40
C LEU A 79 8.63 -0.44 -24.76
N VAL A 80 9.09 -1.67 -24.62
CA VAL A 80 10.34 -2.00 -23.96
C VAL A 80 11.55 -1.47 -24.73
N ASP A 81 12.42 -0.76 -24.02
CA ASP A 81 13.72 -0.35 -24.54
C ASP A 81 14.81 -1.29 -23.99
N ALA A 82 15.36 -2.12 -24.89
CA ALA A 82 16.29 -3.20 -24.56
C ALA A 82 17.66 -2.72 -24.05
N GLU A 83 17.98 -1.43 -24.16
CA GLU A 83 19.27 -0.89 -23.72
C GLU A 83 19.45 -0.88 -22.19
N TYR A 84 18.35 -0.90 -21.42
CA TYR A 84 18.40 -0.46 -20.02
C TYR A 84 18.35 -1.57 -18.95
N ALA A 85 18.22 -2.86 -19.30
CA ALA A 85 18.22 -3.90 -18.28
C ALA A 85 18.74 -5.27 -18.73
N PRO A 86 19.61 -5.92 -17.94
CA PRO A 86 19.89 -7.34 -18.12
C PRO A 86 18.59 -8.14 -17.91
N TRP A 87 18.43 -9.22 -18.67
CA TRP A 87 17.25 -10.11 -18.64
C TRP A 87 15.93 -9.52 -19.16
N GLU A 88 15.97 -8.34 -19.78
CA GLU A 88 14.79 -7.71 -20.40
C GLU A 88 14.16 -8.60 -21.49
N ASP A 89 14.97 -9.25 -22.32
CA ASP A 89 14.49 -10.18 -23.35
C ASP A 89 13.65 -11.33 -22.75
N LEU A 90 14.16 -11.95 -21.67
CA LEU A 90 13.45 -13.04 -20.99
C LEU A 90 12.13 -12.56 -20.39
N ARG A 91 12.12 -11.41 -19.69
CA ARG A 91 10.88 -10.83 -19.14
C ARG A 91 9.88 -10.52 -20.24
N THR A 92 10.32 -9.89 -21.32
CA THR A 92 9.49 -9.56 -22.48
C THR A 92 8.90 -10.81 -23.12
N GLN A 93 9.67 -11.89 -23.25
CA GLN A 93 9.17 -13.17 -23.75
C GLN A 93 8.07 -13.75 -22.85
N TYR A 94 8.23 -13.71 -21.52
CA TYR A 94 7.18 -14.13 -20.59
C TYR A 94 5.90 -13.29 -20.77
N VAL A 95 6.02 -11.97 -20.88
CA VAL A 95 4.87 -11.08 -21.06
C VAL A 95 4.15 -11.35 -22.39
N ARG A 96 4.88 -11.49 -23.50
CA ARG A 96 4.28 -11.83 -24.81
C ARG A 96 3.53 -13.16 -24.79
N ARG A 97 3.91 -14.08 -23.90
CA ARG A 97 3.26 -15.39 -23.69
C ARG A 97 2.21 -15.39 -22.58
N ALA A 98 2.05 -14.30 -21.85
CA ALA A 98 1.10 -14.19 -20.75
C ALA A 98 -0.33 -14.58 -21.14
N PRO A 99 -0.86 -14.25 -22.34
CA PRO A 99 -2.19 -14.71 -22.73
C PRO A 99 -2.36 -16.23 -22.69
N GLN A 100 -1.33 -16.99 -23.11
CA GLN A 100 -1.38 -18.46 -23.07
C GLN A 100 -1.21 -19.01 -21.65
N PHE A 101 -0.39 -18.36 -20.82
CA PHE A 101 -0.25 -18.73 -19.41
C PHE A 101 -1.56 -18.51 -18.65
N LEU A 102 -2.22 -17.37 -18.85
CA LEU A 102 -3.51 -17.05 -18.26
C LEU A 102 -4.58 -18.06 -18.70
N ALA A 103 -4.65 -18.41 -19.99
CA ALA A 103 -5.59 -19.43 -20.47
C ALA A 103 -5.35 -20.82 -19.87
N THR A 104 -4.13 -21.11 -19.42
CA THR A 104 -3.81 -22.37 -18.73
C THR A 104 -4.33 -22.39 -17.29
N VAL A 105 -4.25 -21.27 -16.58
CA VAL A 105 -4.63 -21.19 -15.15
C VAL A 105 -6.08 -20.75 -14.93
N LEU A 106 -6.70 -20.15 -15.95
CA LEU A 106 -8.11 -19.75 -16.02
C LEU A 106 -8.81 -20.50 -17.17
N PRO A 107 -9.32 -21.72 -16.93
CA PRO A 107 -9.98 -22.51 -17.96
C PRO A 107 -11.16 -21.77 -18.60
N GLY A 108 -11.21 -21.78 -19.94
CA GLY A 108 -12.25 -21.10 -20.71
C GLY A 108 -11.91 -19.66 -21.10
N LEU A 109 -10.77 -19.11 -20.66
CA LEU A 109 -10.29 -17.82 -21.14
C LEU A 109 -9.86 -17.91 -22.60
N ASP A 110 -10.36 -17.00 -23.43
CA ASP A 110 -9.85 -16.76 -24.77
C ASP A 110 -8.56 -15.90 -24.69
N PRO A 111 -7.39 -16.37 -25.14
CA PRO A 111 -6.18 -15.55 -25.13
C PRO A 111 -6.27 -14.30 -26.02
N ASP A 112 -7.17 -14.25 -27.01
CA ASP A 112 -7.28 -13.13 -27.94
C ASP A 112 -7.98 -11.89 -27.34
N ILE A 113 -8.66 -12.05 -26.19
CA ILE A 113 -9.26 -10.93 -25.45
C ILE A 113 -8.29 -10.25 -24.47
N VAL A 114 -7.04 -10.70 -24.41
CA VAL A 114 -5.99 -10.07 -23.60
C VAL A 114 -5.49 -8.80 -24.28
N ARG A 115 -5.51 -7.70 -23.54
CA ARG A 115 -5.07 -6.36 -23.96
C ARG A 115 -3.91 -5.92 -23.07
N PHE A 116 -2.78 -5.59 -23.67
CA PHE A 116 -1.67 -4.99 -22.93
C PHE A 116 -1.95 -3.50 -22.71
N VAL A 117 -1.69 -3.03 -21.49
CA VAL A 117 -1.84 -1.64 -21.07
C VAL A 117 -0.48 -1.14 -20.60
N PRO A 118 0.00 0.02 -21.10
CA PRO A 118 1.27 0.58 -20.63
C PRO A 118 1.29 0.75 -19.11
N HIS A 119 2.37 0.33 -18.47
CA HIS A 119 2.46 0.18 -17.02
C HIS A 119 2.11 1.45 -16.24
N HIS A 120 2.69 2.59 -16.63
CA HIS A 120 2.36 3.86 -15.98
C HIS A 120 0.97 4.41 -16.33
N VAL A 121 0.38 4.00 -17.46
CA VAL A 121 -1.02 4.31 -17.76
C VAL A 121 -1.92 3.51 -16.83
N ALA A 122 -1.59 2.24 -16.56
CA ALA A 122 -2.29 1.44 -15.56
C ALA A 122 -2.17 2.06 -14.16
N HIS A 123 -0.98 2.49 -13.72
CA HIS A 123 -0.84 3.27 -12.47
C HIS A 123 -1.71 4.53 -12.49
N ALA A 124 -1.65 5.33 -13.56
CA ALA A 124 -2.43 6.56 -13.67
C ALA A 124 -3.94 6.29 -13.60
N ALA A 125 -4.44 5.25 -14.26
CA ALA A 125 -5.85 4.84 -14.20
C ALA A 125 -6.24 4.31 -12.81
N SER A 126 -5.35 3.58 -12.14
CA SER A 126 -5.58 3.09 -10.77
C SER A 126 -5.78 4.21 -9.76
N THR A 127 -5.43 5.45 -10.10
CA THR A 127 -5.62 6.61 -9.23
C THR A 127 -6.58 7.64 -9.81
N GLY A 128 -6.36 8.12 -11.02
CA GLY A 128 -7.20 9.16 -11.63
C GLY A 128 -8.64 8.74 -11.86
N LEU A 129 -8.90 7.47 -12.19
CA LEU A 129 -10.27 6.96 -12.37
C LEU A 129 -10.90 6.41 -11.08
N ALA A 130 -10.06 5.91 -10.16
CA ALA A 130 -10.52 5.32 -8.90
C ALA A 130 -10.65 6.33 -7.76
N ALA A 131 -10.06 7.51 -7.86
CA ALA A 131 -10.15 8.56 -6.85
C ALA A 131 -11.61 9.02 -6.67
N PRO A 132 -12.04 9.37 -5.44
CA PRO A 132 -13.41 9.82 -5.14
C PRO A 132 -13.68 11.28 -5.57
N PHE A 133 -12.94 11.80 -6.55
CA PHE A 133 -13.08 13.16 -7.02
C PHE A 133 -14.31 13.33 -7.90
N ALA A 134 -15.06 14.43 -7.69
CA ALA A 134 -16.12 14.84 -8.60
C ALA A 134 -15.55 15.57 -9.83
N GLY A 135 -15.02 14.84 -10.81
CA GLY A 135 -14.53 15.37 -12.09
C GLY A 135 -13.01 15.36 -12.23
N ASN A 136 -12.48 16.30 -13.02
CA ASN A 136 -11.08 16.29 -13.49
C ASN A 136 -10.05 16.37 -12.35
N CYS A 137 -8.89 15.78 -12.60
CA CYS A 137 -7.75 15.84 -11.70
C CYS A 137 -6.42 15.78 -12.47
N ALA A 138 -5.38 16.36 -11.88
CA ALA A 138 -4.01 16.05 -12.21
C ALA A 138 -3.67 14.62 -11.74
N VAL A 139 -2.76 13.95 -12.45
CA VAL A 139 -2.26 12.63 -12.07
C VAL A 139 -0.73 12.60 -12.07
N LEU A 140 -0.16 12.11 -10.98
CA LEU A 140 1.28 11.96 -10.78
C LEU A 140 1.60 10.50 -10.42
N VAL A 141 2.23 9.79 -11.36
CA VAL A 141 2.79 8.45 -11.14
C VAL A 141 4.28 8.60 -10.87
N ALA A 142 4.76 8.10 -9.74
CA ALA A 142 6.18 8.06 -9.40
C ALA A 142 6.54 6.63 -8.95
N ASP A 143 7.39 5.96 -9.72
CA ASP A 143 7.56 4.52 -9.62
C ASP A 143 9.04 4.08 -9.71
N GLY A 144 9.28 2.79 -9.48
CA GLY A 144 10.58 2.16 -9.73
C GLY A 144 10.88 2.11 -11.22
N ARG A 145 10.10 1.34 -11.97
CA ARG A 145 10.17 1.30 -13.43
C ARG A 145 8.90 0.73 -14.05
N GLY A 146 8.61 1.16 -15.28
CA GLY A 146 7.76 0.44 -16.21
C GLY A 146 8.59 -0.25 -17.29
N GLU A 147 8.09 -0.18 -18.51
CA GLU A 147 8.74 -0.67 -19.73
C GLU A 147 10.04 0.10 -20.00
N CYS A 148 9.93 1.42 -20.15
CA CYS A 148 11.03 2.31 -20.56
C CYS A 148 11.15 3.58 -19.69
N GLY A 149 10.29 3.77 -18.69
CA GLY A 149 10.28 4.96 -17.84
C GLY A 149 10.17 4.65 -16.35
N SER A 150 10.06 5.70 -15.53
CA SER A 150 9.87 5.62 -14.06
C SER A 150 8.83 6.59 -13.50
N HIS A 151 8.26 7.47 -14.33
CA HIS A 151 7.32 8.49 -13.90
C HIS A 151 6.42 8.92 -15.07
N LEU A 152 5.18 9.28 -14.75
CA LEU A 152 4.20 9.89 -15.66
C LEU A 152 3.49 11.04 -14.95
N ALA A 153 3.43 12.21 -15.58
CA ALA A 153 2.63 13.34 -15.15
C ALA A 153 1.59 13.68 -16.23
N GLY A 154 0.34 13.88 -15.83
CA GLY A 154 -0.74 14.16 -16.76
C GLY A 154 -2.00 14.66 -16.07
N ARG A 155 -3.13 14.59 -16.79
CA ARG A 155 -4.45 14.87 -16.22
C ARG A 155 -5.50 13.93 -16.79
N TYR A 156 -6.52 13.68 -15.98
CA TYR A 156 -7.78 13.09 -16.42
C TYR A 156 -8.81 14.19 -16.60
N VAL A 157 -9.38 14.27 -17.80
CA VAL A 157 -10.53 15.14 -18.12
C VAL A 157 -11.61 14.24 -18.71
N ASP A 158 -12.80 14.24 -18.11
CA ASP A 158 -13.90 13.38 -18.54
C ASP A 158 -13.48 11.89 -18.66
N GLN A 159 -12.66 11.42 -17.73
CA GLN A 159 -12.07 10.07 -17.67
C GLN A 159 -11.06 9.73 -18.79
N GLU A 160 -10.65 10.72 -19.60
CA GLU A 160 -9.60 10.57 -20.61
C GLU A 160 -8.25 11.08 -20.09
N LEU A 161 -7.21 10.25 -20.21
CA LEU A 161 -5.85 10.60 -19.83
C LEU A 161 -5.16 11.44 -20.92
N THR A 162 -4.64 12.60 -20.54
CA THR A 162 -3.63 13.32 -21.32
C THR A 162 -2.30 13.31 -20.57
N THR A 163 -1.29 12.65 -21.14
CA THR A 163 0.08 12.67 -20.61
C THR A 163 0.79 13.97 -21.01
N LEU A 164 1.42 14.64 -20.05
CA LEU A 164 2.16 15.89 -20.24
C LEU A 164 3.67 15.69 -20.16
N ALA A 165 4.12 14.84 -19.24
CA ALA A 165 5.52 14.48 -19.09
C ALA A 165 5.66 13.01 -18.69
N ALA A 166 6.81 12.43 -19.02
CA ALA A 166 7.22 11.12 -18.55
C ALA A 166 8.74 11.08 -18.40
N GLN A 167 9.22 10.41 -17.35
CA GLN A 167 10.64 10.24 -17.13
C GLN A 167 11.11 8.93 -17.76
N LYS A 168 12.09 9.01 -18.67
CA LYS A 168 12.76 7.83 -19.22
C LYS A 168 13.81 7.29 -18.25
N LEU A 169 14.01 5.97 -18.30
CA LEU A 169 15.19 5.33 -17.70
C LEU A 169 16.48 5.88 -18.33
N PRO A 170 17.61 5.91 -17.59
CA PRO A 170 17.85 5.29 -16.29
C PRO A 170 17.44 6.13 -15.06
N HIS A 171 16.90 7.33 -15.25
CA HIS A 171 16.53 8.18 -14.11
C HIS A 171 15.25 7.67 -13.44
N SER A 172 15.34 7.25 -12.19
CA SER A 172 14.21 6.77 -11.40
C SER A 172 14.40 7.08 -9.92
N LEU A 173 13.42 7.77 -9.31
CA LEU A 173 13.41 8.01 -7.87
C LEU A 173 13.19 6.71 -7.09
N GLY A 174 12.36 5.80 -7.62
CA GLY A 174 12.14 4.50 -7.00
C GLY A 174 13.43 3.68 -6.98
N LEU A 175 14.11 3.51 -8.12
CA LEU A 175 15.38 2.77 -8.17
C LEU A 175 16.49 3.44 -7.35
N PHE A 176 16.53 4.79 -7.32
CA PHE A 176 17.45 5.54 -6.47
C PHE A 176 17.25 5.25 -4.98
N TYR A 177 15.98 5.17 -4.54
CA TYR A 177 15.64 4.85 -3.15
C TYR A 177 15.86 3.36 -2.83
N GLU A 178 15.63 2.47 -3.79
CA GLU A 178 15.98 1.04 -3.69
C GLU A 178 17.49 0.80 -3.60
N ASP A 179 18.29 1.51 -4.39
CA ASP A 179 19.76 1.43 -4.37
C ASP A 179 20.29 1.86 -2.99
N LEU A 180 19.71 2.91 -2.41
CA LEU A 180 20.00 3.29 -1.02
C LEU A 180 19.57 2.18 -0.05
N THR A 181 18.39 1.61 -0.23
CA THR A 181 17.86 0.53 0.63
C THR A 181 18.83 -0.65 0.68
N GLU A 182 19.35 -1.08 -0.47
CA GLU A 182 20.37 -2.12 -0.57
C GLU A 182 21.72 -1.69 0.04
N HIS A 183 22.14 -0.44 -0.17
CA HIS A 183 23.37 0.11 0.42
C HIS A 183 23.34 0.11 1.95
N LEU A 184 22.17 0.36 2.53
CA LEU A 184 21.92 0.29 3.96
C LEU A 184 21.67 -1.15 4.47
N GLY A 185 21.96 -2.17 3.66
CA GLY A 185 21.86 -3.58 4.05
C GLY A 185 20.42 -4.09 4.24
N PHE A 186 19.42 -3.40 3.67
CA PHE A 186 18.03 -3.84 3.65
C PHE A 186 17.68 -4.52 2.32
N LEU A 187 16.53 -5.20 2.29
CA LEU A 187 16.07 -5.88 1.08
C LEU A 187 15.43 -4.89 0.09
N ARG A 188 16.09 -4.69 -1.05
CA ARG A 188 15.56 -3.97 -2.22
C ARG A 188 14.20 -4.50 -2.68
N SER A 189 13.35 -3.58 -3.14
CA SER A 189 11.97 -3.78 -3.60
C SER A 189 11.10 -4.48 -2.54
N SER A 190 11.36 -4.19 -1.25
CA SER A 190 10.63 -4.76 -0.11
C SER A 190 10.73 -3.89 1.13
N ASP A 191 11.92 -3.39 1.49
CA ASP A 191 12.21 -2.77 2.79
C ASP A 191 12.43 -1.25 2.73
N GLU A 192 12.05 -0.58 1.65
CA GLU A 192 12.18 0.88 1.47
C GLU A 192 11.50 1.65 2.61
N TYR A 193 10.38 1.14 3.13
CA TYR A 193 9.71 1.74 4.28
C TYR A 193 10.57 1.76 5.56
N LYS A 194 11.62 0.90 5.68
CA LYS A 194 12.58 0.93 6.79
C LYS A 194 13.50 2.13 6.67
N VAL A 195 13.93 2.46 5.44
CA VAL A 195 14.72 3.66 5.16
C VAL A 195 13.91 4.91 5.50
N MET A 196 12.63 4.93 5.13
CA MET A 196 11.72 6.03 5.50
C MET A 196 11.57 6.18 7.02
N ALA A 197 11.49 5.07 7.77
CA ALA A 197 11.46 5.14 9.23
C ALA A 197 12.80 5.62 9.80
N LEU A 198 13.91 5.08 9.31
CA LEU A 198 15.27 5.44 9.73
C LEU A 198 15.57 6.93 9.51
N ALA A 199 15.06 7.50 8.41
CA ALA A 199 15.22 8.91 8.07
C ALA A 199 14.72 9.87 9.17
N SER A 200 13.73 9.46 9.98
CA SER A 200 13.21 10.29 11.09
C SER A 200 14.17 10.40 12.29
N HIS A 201 15.22 9.59 12.35
CA HIS A 201 16.15 9.53 13.48
C HIS A 201 17.38 10.44 13.34
N ALA A 202 17.54 11.17 12.23
CA ALA A 202 18.71 11.99 11.98
C ALA A 202 18.40 13.26 11.19
N LYS A 203 19.39 14.15 11.09
CA LYS A 203 19.30 15.38 10.31
C LYS A 203 19.80 15.15 8.88
N PRO A 204 19.25 15.84 7.86
CA PRO A 204 19.65 15.68 6.47
C PRO A 204 20.94 16.46 6.15
N VAL A 205 22.10 15.95 6.57
CA VAL A 205 23.39 16.68 6.45
C VAL A 205 24.00 16.68 5.05
N HIS A 206 23.54 15.83 4.12
CA HIS A 206 24.06 15.71 2.75
C HIS A 206 23.18 16.36 1.69
N LEU A 207 22.20 17.17 2.09
CA LEU A 207 21.15 17.66 1.20
C LEU A 207 21.67 18.52 0.04
N ASP A 208 22.65 19.40 0.29
CA ASP A 208 23.19 20.28 -0.75
C ASP A 208 23.85 19.48 -1.88
N LEU A 209 24.63 18.45 -1.54
CA LEU A 209 25.21 17.54 -2.52
C LEU A 209 24.12 16.80 -3.32
N LEU A 210 23.07 16.32 -2.65
CA LEU A 210 21.98 15.60 -3.30
C LEU A 210 21.17 16.48 -4.26
N ARG A 211 21.01 17.78 -3.96
CA ARG A 211 20.38 18.75 -4.88
C ARG A 211 21.17 18.96 -6.17
N GLU A 212 22.50 18.81 -6.13
CA GLU A 212 23.34 18.87 -7.33
C GLU A 212 23.24 17.60 -8.21
N HIS A 213 22.86 16.48 -7.59
CA HIS A 213 22.77 15.16 -8.24
C HIS A 213 21.37 14.83 -8.74
N VAL A 214 20.32 15.30 -8.06
CA VAL A 214 18.92 15.04 -8.42
C VAL A 214 18.25 16.36 -8.78
N VAL A 215 18.10 16.63 -10.08
CA VAL A 215 17.66 17.94 -10.60
C VAL A 215 16.35 17.79 -11.37
N VAL A 216 15.32 18.55 -11.00
CA VAL A 216 14.03 18.59 -11.71
C VAL A 216 14.12 19.49 -12.93
N ARG A 217 13.58 19.05 -14.06
CA ARG A 217 13.50 19.81 -15.32
C ARG A 217 12.29 19.38 -16.14
N ASP A 218 11.50 20.36 -16.59
CA ASP A 218 10.41 20.16 -17.57
C ASP A 218 9.45 19.01 -17.24
N GLY A 219 9.02 18.90 -15.98
CA GLY A 219 8.12 17.84 -15.51
C GLY A 219 8.78 16.46 -15.35
N GLY A 220 10.10 16.37 -15.50
CA GLY A 220 10.92 15.20 -15.22
C GLY A 220 12.09 15.53 -14.29
N PHE A 221 13.06 14.64 -14.21
CA PHE A 221 14.25 14.78 -13.37
C PHE A 221 15.46 14.02 -13.93
N GLU A 222 16.65 14.56 -13.68
CA GLU A 222 17.92 13.90 -13.97
C GLU A 222 18.57 13.48 -12.64
N ILE A 223 18.99 12.21 -12.57
CA ILE A 223 19.76 11.66 -11.46
C ILE A 223 21.16 11.34 -11.97
N LYS A 224 22.15 12.08 -11.47
CA LYS A 224 23.57 11.82 -11.72
C LYS A 224 24.04 10.70 -10.80
N PRO A 225 24.93 9.79 -11.28
CA PRO A 225 25.50 8.75 -10.44
C PRO A 225 26.17 9.32 -9.19
N LEU A 226 25.91 8.69 -8.04
CA LEU A 226 26.49 9.05 -6.75
C LEU A 226 26.96 7.77 -6.05
N ASP A 227 28.24 7.73 -5.66
CA ASP A 227 28.75 6.64 -4.84
C ASP A 227 28.38 6.87 -3.37
N TRP A 228 27.42 6.08 -2.87
CA TRP A 228 26.97 6.13 -1.49
C TRP A 228 28.09 5.96 -0.47
N ASN A 229 29.17 5.23 -0.81
CA ASN A 229 30.31 5.01 0.10
C ASN A 229 31.06 6.29 0.46
N VAL A 230 30.91 7.36 -0.32
CA VAL A 230 31.48 8.67 -0.02
C VAL A 230 30.72 9.35 1.14
N LEU A 231 29.44 9.00 1.35
CA LEU A 231 28.57 9.61 2.36
C LEU A 231 28.40 8.74 3.60
N ALA A 232 28.16 7.44 3.41
CA ALA A 232 28.14 6.46 4.49
C ALA A 232 28.65 5.13 3.95
N LYS A 233 29.44 4.39 4.73
CA LYS A 233 29.96 3.08 4.30
C LYS A 233 28.81 2.12 3.99
N LYS A 234 28.99 1.27 2.98
CA LYS A 234 28.01 0.20 2.72
C LYS A 234 27.89 -0.70 3.95
N ARG A 235 26.65 -0.95 4.37
CA ARG A 235 26.34 -1.83 5.51
C ARG A 235 26.12 -3.25 5.01
N SER A 236 26.73 -4.24 5.66
CA SER A 236 26.29 -5.63 5.52
C SER A 236 25.08 -5.91 6.43
N GLY A 237 24.17 -6.79 6.04
CA GLY A 237 22.84 -6.88 6.68
C GLY A 237 22.86 -7.09 8.21
N ASP A 238 23.91 -7.73 8.73
CA ASP A 238 24.17 -8.05 10.13
C ASP A 238 24.93 -6.96 10.93
N GLU A 239 25.50 -5.95 10.27
CA GLU A 239 26.17 -4.83 10.92
C GLU A 239 25.17 -3.87 11.59
N GLU A 240 25.59 -3.19 12.66
CA GLU A 240 24.77 -2.16 13.30
C GLU A 240 24.59 -0.91 12.41
N LEU A 241 23.44 -0.25 12.53
CA LEU A 241 23.19 1.03 11.86
C LEU A 241 23.92 2.15 12.61
N SER A 242 24.88 2.81 11.95
CA SER A 242 25.53 4.03 12.44
C SER A 242 24.65 5.28 12.29
N SER A 243 25.07 6.39 12.92
CA SER A 243 24.46 7.70 12.71
C SER A 243 24.59 8.19 11.26
N GLU A 244 25.71 7.90 10.60
CA GLU A 244 25.95 8.27 9.19
C GLU A 244 24.92 7.61 8.26
N HIS A 245 24.53 6.35 8.53
CA HIS A 245 23.46 5.68 7.79
C HIS A 245 22.12 6.41 7.94
N ALA A 246 21.78 6.84 9.15
CA ALA A 246 20.55 7.58 9.41
C ALA A 246 20.59 8.98 8.78
N GLU A 247 21.72 9.67 8.83
CA GLU A 247 21.94 10.97 8.20
C GLU A 247 21.82 10.89 6.67
N LEU A 248 22.37 9.84 6.06
CA LEU A 248 22.20 9.55 4.64
C LEU A 248 20.73 9.27 4.30
N ALA A 249 20.05 8.42 5.06
CA ALA A 249 18.62 8.13 4.88
C ALA A 249 17.77 9.41 4.98
N ALA A 250 18.01 10.24 6.00
CA ALA A 250 17.35 11.53 6.19
C ALA A 250 17.58 12.47 5.00
N SER A 251 18.83 12.56 4.52
CA SER A 251 19.18 13.43 3.40
C SER A 251 18.51 13.01 2.09
N VAL A 252 18.51 11.71 1.78
CA VAL A 252 17.86 11.18 0.57
C VAL A 252 16.34 11.28 0.66
N GLN A 253 15.76 10.96 1.82
CA GLN A 253 14.33 11.12 2.06
C GLN A 253 13.88 12.57 1.79
N VAL A 254 14.55 13.56 2.38
CA VAL A 254 14.23 14.98 2.13
C VAL A 254 14.40 15.37 0.67
N ARG A 255 15.44 14.88 -0.03
CA ARG A 255 15.59 15.21 -1.45
C ARG A 255 14.48 14.60 -2.31
N VAL A 256 14.08 13.35 -2.05
CA VAL A 256 12.96 12.72 -2.77
C VAL A 256 11.66 13.51 -2.55
N GLU A 257 11.41 13.94 -1.31
CA GLU A 257 10.25 14.80 -1.01
C GLU A 257 10.28 16.12 -1.76
N GLU A 258 11.43 16.81 -1.81
CA GLU A 258 11.59 18.06 -2.57
C GLU A 258 11.30 17.84 -4.06
N VAL A 259 11.87 16.79 -4.66
CA VAL A 259 11.65 16.48 -6.07
C VAL A 259 10.17 16.22 -6.36
N LEU A 260 9.49 15.44 -5.53
CA LEU A 260 8.07 15.16 -5.72
C LEU A 260 7.20 16.41 -5.57
N LEU A 261 7.54 17.31 -4.64
CA LEU A 261 6.87 18.60 -4.48
C LEU A 261 7.10 19.53 -5.69
N GLU A 262 8.32 19.56 -6.21
CA GLU A 262 8.68 20.30 -7.43
C GLU A 262 7.89 19.76 -8.65
N LEU A 263 7.79 18.44 -8.82
CA LEU A 263 7.00 17.80 -9.87
C LEU A 263 5.49 18.08 -9.73
N ALA A 264 4.96 18.01 -8.51
CA ALA A 264 3.56 18.33 -8.22
C ALA A 264 3.25 19.81 -8.56
N SER A 265 4.17 20.72 -8.21
CA SER A 265 4.03 22.15 -8.52
C SER A 265 4.05 22.41 -10.02
N TRP A 266 5.01 21.81 -10.74
CA TRP A 266 5.07 21.87 -12.20
C TRP A 266 3.77 21.36 -12.83
N LEU A 267 3.25 20.22 -12.34
CA LEU A 267 2.03 19.63 -12.88
C LEU A 267 0.80 20.53 -12.67
N HIS A 268 0.68 21.15 -11.50
CA HIS A 268 -0.37 22.12 -11.23
C HIS A 268 -0.30 23.32 -12.18
N GLU A 269 0.89 23.88 -12.42
CA GLU A 269 1.08 25.00 -13.35
C GLU A 269 0.64 24.68 -14.78
N HIS A 270 0.82 23.43 -15.23
CA HIS A 270 0.51 23.01 -16.60
C HIS A 270 -0.92 22.51 -16.78
N THR A 271 -1.58 22.08 -15.70
CA THR A 271 -2.94 21.53 -15.75
C THR A 271 -4.00 22.52 -15.28
N GLY A 272 -3.67 23.37 -14.31
CA GLY A 272 -4.62 24.21 -13.58
C GLY A 272 -5.60 23.44 -12.69
N GLU A 273 -5.38 22.14 -12.49
CA GLU A 273 -6.29 21.28 -11.75
C GLU A 273 -6.12 21.45 -10.25
N ARG A 274 -7.24 21.49 -9.53
CA ARG A 274 -7.28 21.68 -8.06
C ARG A 274 -7.02 20.41 -7.26
N ARG A 275 -7.04 19.25 -7.94
CA ARG A 275 -7.03 17.92 -7.34
C ARG A 275 -5.91 17.08 -7.93
N LEU A 276 -5.19 16.38 -7.08
CA LEU A 276 -4.09 15.50 -7.46
C LEU A 276 -4.36 14.06 -7.07
N ALA A 277 -4.30 13.16 -8.05
CA ALA A 277 -4.33 11.71 -7.85
C ALA A 277 -2.91 11.14 -8.01
N MET A 278 -2.45 10.31 -7.06
CA MET A 278 -1.10 9.74 -7.06
C MET A 278 -1.08 8.21 -7.01
N ALA A 279 -0.11 7.62 -7.71
CA ALA A 279 0.20 6.18 -7.74
C ALA A 279 1.70 5.94 -8.05
N GLY A 280 2.09 4.68 -8.21
CA GLY A 280 3.47 4.23 -8.30
C GLY A 280 4.07 3.92 -6.93
N GLY A 281 5.08 3.04 -6.88
CA GLY A 281 5.65 2.57 -5.62
C GLY A 281 6.17 3.68 -4.71
N VAL A 282 6.65 4.80 -5.28
CA VAL A 282 7.13 5.97 -4.52
C VAL A 282 5.97 6.69 -3.81
N ALA A 283 4.74 6.63 -4.34
CA ALA A 283 3.57 7.22 -3.71
C ALA A 283 3.14 6.50 -2.40
N LEU A 284 3.76 5.37 -2.04
CA LEU A 284 3.63 4.79 -0.70
C LEU A 284 4.42 5.57 0.38
N ASN A 285 5.23 6.54 -0.01
CA ASN A 285 5.99 7.43 0.87
C ASN A 285 5.06 8.48 1.52
N CYS A 286 4.48 8.12 2.66
CA CYS A 286 3.50 8.95 3.36
C CYS A 286 4.06 10.28 3.89
N VAL A 287 5.39 10.39 4.05
CA VAL A 287 6.04 11.65 4.46
C VAL A 287 6.03 12.64 3.29
N ALA A 288 6.42 12.20 2.10
CA ALA A 288 6.34 12.99 0.88
C ALA A 288 4.90 13.40 0.54
N ASN A 289 3.94 12.47 0.67
CA ASN A 289 2.53 12.76 0.40
C ASN A 289 1.99 13.88 1.28
N THR A 290 2.34 13.91 2.57
CA THR A 290 1.95 15.01 3.47
C THR A 290 2.56 16.33 3.07
N ARG A 291 3.82 16.36 2.62
CA ARG A 291 4.44 17.59 2.12
C ARG A 291 3.76 18.09 0.86
N ILE A 292 3.43 17.22 -0.09
CA ILE A 292 2.66 17.58 -1.30
C ILE A 292 1.29 18.16 -0.93
N PHE A 293 0.59 17.55 0.03
CA PHE A 293 -0.69 18.07 0.49
C PHE A 293 -0.58 19.40 1.22
N ALA A 294 0.39 19.55 2.13
CA ALA A 294 0.47 20.70 3.02
C ALA A 294 1.20 21.92 2.41
N GLU A 295 2.18 21.67 1.55
CA GLU A 295 3.05 22.69 0.94
C GLU A 295 2.75 22.89 -0.56
N GLY A 296 2.10 21.91 -1.21
CA GLY A 296 1.79 21.96 -2.64
C GLY A 296 0.56 22.78 -2.98
N PRO A 297 0.32 23.02 -4.28
CA PRO A 297 -0.74 23.93 -4.74
C PRO A 297 -2.14 23.28 -4.88
N PHE A 298 -2.31 22.02 -4.51
CA PHE A 298 -3.57 21.29 -4.67
C PHE A 298 -4.45 21.38 -3.42
N ASP A 299 -5.77 21.51 -3.59
CA ASP A 299 -6.70 21.51 -2.45
C ASP A 299 -6.98 20.10 -1.93
N GLU A 300 -6.98 19.11 -2.83
CA GLU A 300 -7.22 17.71 -2.50
C GLU A 300 -6.14 16.84 -3.13
N VAL A 301 -5.57 15.96 -2.31
CA VAL A 301 -4.59 14.95 -2.75
C VAL A 301 -5.13 13.59 -2.37
N TRP A 302 -5.24 12.69 -3.34
CA TRP A 302 -5.65 11.31 -3.14
C TRP A 302 -4.56 10.37 -3.62
N VAL A 303 -4.25 9.38 -2.80
CA VAL A 303 -3.22 8.37 -3.09
C VAL A 303 -3.90 7.02 -3.09
N GLN A 304 -3.62 6.20 -4.10
CA GLN A 304 -4.18 4.85 -4.23
C GLN A 304 -3.68 3.96 -3.06
N PRO A 305 -4.56 3.33 -2.24
CA PRO A 305 -4.14 2.41 -1.17
C PRO A 305 -3.25 1.26 -1.64
N ALA A 306 -3.43 0.78 -2.86
CA ALA A 306 -2.53 -0.18 -3.50
C ALA A 306 -1.59 0.50 -4.53
N ALA A 307 -1.00 1.66 -4.19
CA ALA A 307 -0.25 2.50 -5.15
C ALA A 307 0.95 1.82 -5.86
N GLY A 308 1.54 0.77 -5.27
CA GLY A 308 2.57 -0.02 -5.94
C GLY A 308 2.00 -0.90 -7.06
N ASP A 309 2.83 -1.80 -7.60
CA ASP A 309 2.51 -2.58 -8.81
C ASP A 309 1.22 -3.39 -8.71
N ALA A 310 0.85 -3.83 -7.51
CA ALA A 310 -0.43 -4.48 -7.26
C ALA A 310 -1.60 -3.68 -7.87
N GLY A 311 -1.65 -2.36 -7.63
CA GLY A 311 -2.73 -1.46 -8.06
C GLY A 311 -2.86 -1.32 -9.58
N THR A 312 -1.81 -1.65 -10.34
CA THR A 312 -1.86 -1.61 -11.80
C THR A 312 -2.85 -2.63 -12.38
N ALA A 313 -3.13 -3.73 -11.66
CA ALA A 313 -4.20 -4.66 -12.05
C ALA A 313 -5.55 -3.93 -12.11
N LEU A 314 -5.90 -3.17 -11.06
CA LEU A 314 -7.12 -2.37 -11.05
C LEU A 314 -7.10 -1.31 -12.15
N GLY A 315 -6.02 -0.55 -12.26
CA GLY A 315 -5.93 0.52 -13.24
C GLY A 315 -6.01 0.04 -14.69
N ALA A 316 -5.39 -1.10 -15.03
CA ALA A 316 -5.50 -1.69 -16.36
C ALA A 316 -6.95 -2.09 -16.68
N ALA A 317 -7.68 -2.68 -15.73
CA ALA A 317 -9.09 -3.02 -15.90
C ALA A 317 -9.97 -1.78 -16.11
N LEU A 318 -9.75 -0.72 -15.32
CA LEU A 318 -10.48 0.55 -15.45
C LEU A 318 -10.17 1.24 -16.79
N HIS A 319 -8.92 1.20 -17.24
CA HIS A 319 -8.50 1.81 -18.50
C HIS A 319 -9.12 1.15 -19.74
N VAL A 320 -9.25 -0.18 -19.73
CA VAL A 320 -9.85 -0.96 -20.85
C VAL A 320 -11.38 -0.94 -20.82
N SER A 321 -11.99 -0.64 -19.67
CA SER A 321 -13.44 -0.50 -19.55
C SER A 321 -13.95 0.60 -20.49
N THR A 322 -14.98 0.27 -21.27
CA THR A 322 -15.68 1.25 -22.13
C THR A 322 -16.89 1.89 -21.45
N ASP A 323 -17.27 1.39 -20.28
CA ASP A 323 -18.30 1.97 -19.44
C ASP A 323 -17.75 3.15 -18.63
N ALA A 324 -18.62 4.09 -18.25
CA ALA A 324 -18.26 5.15 -17.32
C ALA A 324 -17.80 4.54 -15.98
N VAL A 325 -16.56 4.83 -15.59
CA VAL A 325 -15.96 4.33 -14.37
C VAL A 325 -16.54 5.04 -13.15
N GLU A 326 -16.91 4.24 -12.15
CA GLU A 326 -17.23 4.73 -10.81
C GLU A 326 -15.97 4.71 -9.92
N PRO A 327 -15.79 5.71 -9.02
CA PRO A 327 -14.70 5.70 -8.06
C PRO A 327 -14.63 4.40 -7.24
N MET A 328 -13.42 4.03 -6.83
CA MET A 328 -13.21 2.86 -5.99
C MET A 328 -13.94 3.05 -4.64
N PRO A 329 -14.87 2.16 -4.27
CA PRO A 329 -15.76 2.40 -3.13
C PRO A 329 -15.06 2.23 -1.78
N THR A 330 -14.05 1.37 -1.70
CA THR A 330 -13.31 1.05 -0.48
C THR A 330 -12.02 0.31 -0.83
N ALA A 331 -11.07 0.24 0.09
CA ALA A 331 -9.95 -0.69 0.01
C ALA A 331 -10.32 -2.13 0.42
N ALA A 332 -11.49 -2.36 1.04
CA ALA A 332 -11.95 -3.70 1.46
C ALA A 332 -12.48 -4.54 0.28
N LEU A 333 -11.59 -4.82 -0.68
CA LEU A 333 -11.87 -5.46 -1.97
C LEU A 333 -11.45 -6.93 -2.04
N GLY A 334 -10.82 -7.47 -0.99
CA GLY A 334 -10.34 -8.86 -0.92
C GLY A 334 -11.39 -9.85 -0.39
N ARG A 335 -10.92 -11.00 0.12
CA ARG A 335 -11.76 -12.11 0.59
C ARG A 335 -12.54 -11.77 1.86
N GLY A 336 -13.84 -12.04 1.84
CA GLY A 336 -14.70 -12.07 3.02
C GLY A 336 -15.10 -13.52 3.36
N PHE A 337 -15.50 -13.74 4.61
CA PHE A 337 -15.98 -15.04 5.10
C PHE A 337 -17.26 -14.82 5.88
N SER A 338 -18.24 -15.70 5.68
CA SER A 338 -19.47 -15.73 6.46
C SER A 338 -19.23 -16.27 7.88
N ASP A 339 -20.12 -15.92 8.81
CA ASP A 339 -20.14 -16.47 10.17
C ASP A 339 -20.06 -18.01 10.16
N ALA A 340 -20.79 -18.66 9.26
CA ALA A 340 -20.84 -20.11 9.16
C ALA A 340 -19.51 -20.72 8.69
N GLU A 341 -18.83 -20.09 7.73
CA GLU A 341 -17.51 -20.52 7.28
C GLU A 341 -16.46 -20.36 8.40
N ILE A 342 -16.50 -19.23 9.11
CA ILE A 342 -15.61 -18.97 10.25
C ILE A 342 -15.84 -20.01 11.35
N GLU A 343 -17.10 -20.22 11.77
CA GLU A 343 -17.45 -21.17 12.83
C GLU A 343 -17.06 -22.60 12.46
N SER A 344 -17.21 -22.98 11.19
CA SER A 344 -16.78 -24.28 10.67
C SER A 344 -15.27 -24.49 10.83
N VAL A 345 -14.47 -23.47 10.53
CA VAL A 345 -13.00 -23.53 10.74
C VAL A 345 -12.67 -23.63 12.23
N LEU A 346 -13.33 -22.85 13.09
CA LEU A 346 -13.14 -22.90 14.54
C LEU A 346 -13.46 -24.29 15.12
N LYS A 347 -14.60 -24.88 14.73
CA LYS A 347 -15.00 -26.24 15.10
C LYS A 347 -14.00 -27.29 14.61
N THR A 348 -13.55 -27.17 13.37
CA THR A 348 -12.56 -28.09 12.77
C THR A 348 -11.22 -28.01 13.47
N ALA A 349 -10.79 -26.81 13.85
CA ALA A 349 -9.55 -26.59 14.61
C ALA A 349 -9.63 -27.04 16.07
N ALA A 350 -10.84 -27.38 16.57
CA ALA A 350 -11.11 -27.76 17.95
C ALA A 350 -10.60 -26.74 18.98
N VAL A 351 -10.66 -25.44 18.62
CA VAL A 351 -10.28 -24.34 19.51
C VAL A 351 -11.52 -23.85 20.27
N PRO A 352 -11.46 -23.65 21.59
CA PRO A 352 -12.56 -23.03 22.33
C PRO A 352 -12.83 -21.60 21.84
N TYR A 353 -14.09 -21.27 21.59
CA TYR A 353 -14.51 -19.93 21.18
C TYR A 353 -15.84 -19.54 21.83
N GLU A 354 -16.07 -18.23 21.92
CA GLU A 354 -17.29 -17.63 22.43
C GLU A 354 -17.95 -16.79 21.31
N ARG A 355 -19.28 -16.65 21.35
CA ARG A 355 -20.02 -15.69 20.53
C ARG A 355 -20.61 -14.63 21.47
N PRO A 356 -19.90 -13.53 21.76
CA PRO A 356 -20.41 -12.48 22.64
C PRO A 356 -21.61 -11.75 22.02
N ASP A 357 -22.42 -11.12 22.86
CA ASP A 357 -23.56 -10.30 22.40
C ASP A 357 -23.07 -9.08 21.59
N ASP A 358 -21.93 -8.50 21.97
CA ASP A 358 -21.27 -7.41 21.23
C ASP A 358 -19.75 -7.59 21.20
N VAL A 359 -19.24 -8.07 20.08
CA VAL A 359 -17.79 -8.24 19.85
C VAL A 359 -17.03 -6.91 19.90
N ALA A 360 -17.66 -5.79 19.53
CA ALA A 360 -17.00 -4.48 19.59
C ALA A 360 -16.78 -4.04 21.04
N ALA A 361 -17.77 -4.25 21.91
CA ALA A 361 -17.65 -3.97 23.33
C ALA A 361 -16.60 -4.87 24.01
N GLU A 362 -16.57 -6.16 23.66
CA GLU A 362 -15.58 -7.10 24.17
C GLU A 362 -14.15 -6.69 23.78
N VAL A 363 -13.94 -6.31 22.53
CA VAL A 363 -12.63 -5.84 22.06
C VAL A 363 -12.25 -4.50 22.69
N ALA A 364 -13.19 -3.57 22.81
CA ALA A 364 -12.95 -2.29 23.48
C ALA A 364 -12.49 -2.49 24.94
N GLN A 365 -13.13 -3.41 25.67
CA GLN A 365 -12.73 -3.77 27.03
C GLN A 365 -11.36 -4.44 27.06
N ALA A 366 -11.08 -5.38 26.16
CA ALA A 366 -9.78 -6.04 26.08
C ALA A 366 -8.64 -5.03 25.82
N LEU A 367 -8.85 -4.07 24.91
CA LEU A 367 -7.89 -3.00 24.66
C LEU A 367 -7.75 -2.07 25.88
N ALA A 368 -8.84 -1.73 26.57
CA ALA A 368 -8.79 -0.95 27.81
C ALA A 368 -7.98 -1.67 28.90
N ASP A 369 -8.08 -3.01 28.97
CA ASP A 369 -7.29 -3.89 29.84
C ASP A 369 -5.84 -4.10 29.35
N ASN A 370 -5.39 -3.34 28.35
CA ASN A 370 -4.05 -3.39 27.75
C ASN A 370 -3.67 -4.74 27.09
N LYS A 371 -4.67 -5.45 26.57
CA LYS A 371 -4.47 -6.67 25.76
C LYS A 371 -4.15 -6.33 24.30
N ILE A 372 -3.39 -7.20 23.64
CA ILE A 372 -3.19 -7.19 22.19
C ILE A 372 -4.29 -8.02 21.55
N VAL A 373 -5.00 -7.42 20.60
CA VAL A 373 -6.15 -8.05 19.92
C VAL A 373 -5.83 -8.27 18.44
N ALA A 374 -5.92 -9.52 17.97
CA ALA A 374 -6.03 -9.81 16.55
C ALA A 374 -7.48 -9.59 16.09
N TRP A 375 -7.64 -8.75 15.08
CA TRP A 375 -8.93 -8.32 14.54
C TRP A 375 -9.07 -8.80 13.10
N PHE A 376 -10.00 -9.74 12.88
CA PHE A 376 -10.32 -10.34 11.59
C PHE A 376 -11.80 -10.11 11.26
N GLN A 377 -12.08 -9.13 10.42
CA GLN A 377 -13.45 -8.72 10.09
C GLN A 377 -13.65 -8.44 8.60
N GLY A 378 -14.81 -8.82 8.07
CA GLY A 378 -15.24 -8.50 6.71
C GLY A 378 -14.25 -8.91 5.60
N ARG A 379 -14.35 -8.21 4.46
CA ARG A 379 -13.42 -8.37 3.33
C ARG A 379 -12.04 -7.83 3.68
N SER A 380 -10.97 -8.54 3.28
CA SER A 380 -9.59 -8.08 3.45
C SER A 380 -9.29 -6.82 2.61
N GLU A 381 -8.33 -6.03 3.06
CA GLU A 381 -7.85 -4.83 2.39
C GLU A 381 -7.00 -5.18 1.16
N TYR A 382 -7.11 -4.36 0.11
CA TYR A 382 -6.23 -4.35 -1.06
C TYR A 382 -5.13 -3.29 -0.88
N GLY A 383 -3.88 -3.73 -0.99
CA GLY A 383 -2.70 -2.92 -0.68
C GLY A 383 -1.99 -3.34 0.61
N PRO A 384 -0.86 -2.69 0.94
CA PRO A 384 0.07 -3.17 1.96
C PRO A 384 -0.30 -2.79 3.40
N ARG A 385 -1.39 -2.03 3.60
CA ARG A 385 -1.78 -1.51 4.92
C ARG A 385 -2.99 -2.26 5.46
N ALA A 386 -2.91 -2.67 6.72
CA ALA A 386 -4.11 -3.09 7.45
C ALA A 386 -4.91 -1.86 7.87
N LEU A 387 -6.17 -1.82 7.51
CA LEU A 387 -7.10 -0.71 7.67
C LEU A 387 -8.32 -1.14 8.49
N GLY A 388 -8.12 -2.01 9.48
CA GLY A 388 -9.17 -2.47 10.38
C GLY A 388 -9.95 -3.69 9.87
N ARG A 389 -9.41 -4.47 8.92
CA ARG A 389 -9.98 -5.76 8.51
C ARG A 389 -9.09 -6.93 8.93
N ARG A 390 -7.77 -6.78 8.82
CA ARG A 390 -6.76 -7.78 9.21
C ARG A 390 -5.69 -7.11 10.06
N SER A 391 -6.06 -6.73 11.27
CA SER A 391 -5.30 -5.82 12.13
C SER A 391 -4.86 -6.48 13.44
N LEU A 392 -3.69 -6.09 13.94
CA LEU A 392 -3.33 -6.18 15.35
C LEU A 392 -3.62 -4.83 15.99
N LEU A 393 -4.41 -4.86 17.05
CA LEU A 393 -4.85 -3.71 17.81
C LEU A 393 -4.22 -3.71 19.20
N ALA A 394 -3.88 -2.54 19.71
CA ALA A 394 -3.37 -2.36 21.05
C ALA A 394 -3.73 -0.98 21.61
N ASN A 395 -3.59 -0.82 22.93
CA ASN A 395 -3.82 0.44 23.62
C ASN A 395 -2.66 1.42 23.41
N PRO A 396 -2.87 2.62 22.85
CA PRO A 396 -1.76 3.53 22.57
C PRO A 396 -1.18 4.22 23.81
N CYS A 397 -1.85 4.16 24.96
CA CYS A 397 -1.43 4.83 26.19
C CYS A 397 -0.17 4.23 26.82
N TYR A 398 0.19 3.00 26.43
CA TYR A 398 1.33 2.28 26.98
C TYR A 398 2.47 2.25 25.96
N PRO A 399 3.60 2.95 26.18
CA PRO A 399 4.71 2.99 25.22
C PRO A 399 5.27 1.61 24.92
N GLU A 400 5.19 0.67 25.87
CA GLU A 400 5.66 -0.72 25.72
C GLU A 400 4.88 -1.48 24.62
N ASN A 401 3.69 -1.02 24.23
CA ASN A 401 2.92 -1.66 23.16
C ASN A 401 3.57 -1.50 21.78
N LEU A 402 4.40 -0.48 21.56
CA LEU A 402 5.23 -0.41 20.37
C LEU A 402 6.18 -1.62 20.31
N THR A 403 6.89 -1.87 21.42
CA THR A 403 7.83 -2.99 21.55
C THR A 403 7.12 -4.33 21.47
N ARG A 404 6.02 -4.53 22.23
CA ARG A 404 5.24 -5.79 22.20
C ARG A 404 4.76 -6.12 20.78
N LEU A 405 4.27 -5.14 20.02
CA LEU A 405 3.83 -5.34 18.64
C LEU A 405 5.00 -5.61 17.69
N ASN A 406 6.16 -4.97 17.88
CA ASN A 406 7.35 -5.25 17.09
C ASN A 406 7.90 -6.66 17.39
N ASP A 407 7.81 -7.12 18.63
CA ASP A 407 8.20 -8.48 19.05
C ASP A 407 7.28 -9.55 18.44
N VAL A 408 5.95 -9.34 18.48
CA VAL A 408 4.97 -10.19 17.76
C VAL A 408 5.36 -10.36 16.29
N LYS A 409 5.88 -9.29 15.68
CA LYS A 409 6.23 -9.23 14.27
C LYS A 409 7.69 -9.61 13.98
N GLY A 410 8.49 -9.92 14.99
CA GLY A 410 9.91 -10.28 14.87
C GLY A 410 10.71 -9.26 14.05
N ARG A 411 10.49 -7.96 14.26
CA ARG A 411 11.09 -6.87 13.46
C ARG A 411 11.81 -5.83 14.32
N GLU A 412 12.50 -4.89 13.67
CA GLU A 412 13.30 -3.86 14.33
C GLU A 412 12.45 -2.93 15.21
N GLN A 413 12.99 -2.50 16.36
CA GLN A 413 12.25 -1.72 17.35
C GLN A 413 11.92 -0.28 16.93
N PHE A 414 12.67 0.28 15.96
CA PHE A 414 12.39 1.60 15.39
C PHE A 414 11.19 1.59 14.43
N ARG A 415 10.59 0.43 14.14
CA ARG A 415 9.47 0.31 13.21
C ARG A 415 8.20 0.90 13.84
N PRO A 416 7.60 1.96 13.27
CA PRO A 416 6.42 2.57 13.85
C PRO A 416 5.18 1.69 13.71
N VAL A 417 4.16 2.03 14.49
CA VAL A 417 2.78 1.57 14.38
C VAL A 417 1.87 2.78 14.13
N ALA A 418 0.67 2.55 13.60
CA ALA A 418 -0.21 3.64 13.18
C ALA A 418 -1.38 3.83 14.15
N PRO A 419 -1.85 5.06 14.38
CA PRO A 419 -3.10 5.30 15.08
C PRO A 419 -4.31 5.11 14.16
N MET A 420 -5.38 4.56 14.71
CA MET A 420 -6.72 4.50 14.14
C MET A 420 -7.68 5.32 15.00
N VAL A 421 -8.43 6.23 14.37
CA VAL A 421 -9.27 7.24 15.03
C VAL A 421 -10.57 7.42 14.27
N LEU A 422 -11.65 7.77 14.96
CA LEU A 422 -12.91 8.16 14.31
C LEU A 422 -12.73 9.46 13.52
N LEU A 423 -13.40 9.58 12.37
CA LEU A 423 -13.28 10.75 11.49
C LEU A 423 -13.61 12.06 12.22
N ASP A 424 -14.68 12.08 13.02
CA ASP A 424 -15.13 13.26 13.78
C ASP A 424 -14.17 13.64 14.93
N ARG A 425 -13.32 12.72 15.37
CA ARG A 425 -12.29 12.94 16.41
C ARG A 425 -10.91 13.25 15.85
N ALA A 426 -10.63 12.93 14.59
CA ALA A 426 -9.30 13.03 14.01
C ALA A 426 -8.67 14.43 14.14
N SER A 427 -9.42 15.49 13.85
CA SER A 427 -8.91 16.88 13.88
C SER A 427 -8.59 17.39 15.29
N SER A 428 -9.13 16.74 16.32
CA SER A 428 -8.83 17.00 17.73
C SER A 428 -7.52 16.38 18.19
N VAL A 429 -6.91 15.49 17.39
CA VAL A 429 -5.66 14.77 17.72
C VAL A 429 -4.54 15.07 16.73
N PHE A 430 -4.89 15.23 15.44
CA PHE A 430 -3.94 15.28 14.33
C PHE A 430 -4.09 16.54 13.49
N THR A 431 -2.98 17.04 12.93
CA THR A 431 -2.92 18.19 12.02
C THR A 431 -1.97 17.96 10.84
N ARG A 432 -1.81 18.98 9.97
CA ARG A 432 -0.92 19.02 8.79
C ARG A 432 -1.31 18.11 7.62
N GLY A 433 -1.61 16.83 7.87
CA GLY A 433 -2.11 15.93 6.83
C GLY A 433 -3.61 16.10 6.54
N PRO A 434 -4.12 15.50 5.44
CA PRO A 434 -5.53 15.59 5.09
C PRO A 434 -6.41 14.83 6.09
N ILE A 435 -7.63 15.33 6.28
CA ILE A 435 -8.71 14.66 7.00
C ILE A 435 -9.95 14.72 6.10
N PRO A 436 -10.50 13.57 5.65
CA PRO A 436 -10.17 12.20 6.05
C PRO A 436 -8.80 11.69 5.55
N SER A 437 -8.24 10.70 6.26
CA SER A 437 -7.05 9.91 5.88
C SER A 437 -7.34 8.42 6.08
N PRO A 438 -8.14 7.77 5.20
CA PRO A 438 -8.65 6.42 5.44
C PRO A 438 -7.61 5.31 5.19
N TYR A 439 -6.48 5.62 4.54
CA TYR A 439 -5.56 4.61 4.00
C TYR A 439 -4.16 4.61 4.63
N MET A 440 -3.92 5.45 5.63
CA MET A 440 -2.60 5.64 6.24
C MET A 440 -1.50 6.00 5.20
N LEU A 441 -1.85 6.80 4.20
CA LEU A 441 -0.93 7.26 3.13
C LEU A 441 -0.37 8.66 3.37
N PHE A 442 -0.68 9.24 4.53
CA PHE A 442 -0.19 10.54 4.98
C PHE A 442 0.28 10.42 6.43
N VAL A 443 1.32 11.17 6.78
CA VAL A 443 1.66 11.47 8.17
C VAL A 443 0.96 12.74 8.64
N HIS A 444 0.73 12.83 9.93
CA HIS A 444 0.09 13.96 10.60
C HIS A 444 0.91 14.36 11.80
N ASP A 445 0.91 15.65 12.13
CA ASP A 445 1.51 16.09 13.39
C ASP A 445 0.56 15.74 14.52
N VAL A 446 1.10 15.18 15.61
CA VAL A 446 0.33 14.90 16.82
C VAL A 446 0.23 16.18 17.63
N ARG A 447 -0.99 16.58 18.00
CA ARG A 447 -1.17 17.78 18.82
C ARG A 447 -0.50 17.59 20.19
N PRO A 448 0.17 18.62 20.76
CA PRO A 448 0.98 18.49 21.98
C PRO A 448 0.25 17.87 23.17
N GLU A 449 -1.05 18.13 23.33
CA GLU A 449 -1.88 17.58 24.41
C GLU A 449 -2.10 16.06 24.33
N TRP A 450 -1.77 15.44 23.21
CA TRP A 450 -1.89 14.00 22.98
C TRP A 450 -0.56 13.26 23.02
N THR A 451 0.58 13.94 22.84
CA THR A 451 1.90 13.31 22.74
C THR A 451 2.17 12.31 23.88
N ASP A 452 1.95 12.71 25.13
CA ASP A 452 2.16 11.86 26.30
C ASP A 452 0.99 10.90 26.58
N ARG A 453 -0.17 11.10 25.95
CA ARG A 453 -1.38 10.29 26.15
C ARG A 453 -1.47 9.10 25.21
N ILE A 454 -0.82 9.17 24.05
CA ILE A 454 -0.79 8.11 23.04
C ILE A 454 0.64 7.75 22.60
N PRO A 455 1.61 7.61 23.54
CA PRO A 455 3.03 7.53 23.20
C PRO A 455 3.40 6.36 22.27
N ALA A 456 2.61 5.27 22.24
CA ALA A 456 2.92 4.12 21.39
C ALA A 456 2.82 4.39 19.87
N VAL A 457 2.07 5.42 19.46
CA VAL A 457 1.81 5.76 18.04
C VAL A 457 2.49 7.04 17.60
N VAL A 458 3.18 7.74 18.51
CA VAL A 458 3.90 8.98 18.19
C VAL A 458 5.32 8.61 17.74
N HIS A 459 5.69 9.06 16.55
CA HIS A 459 7.03 8.91 16.01
C HIS A 459 8.03 9.83 16.73
N VAL A 460 9.32 9.58 16.56
CA VAL A 460 10.40 10.37 17.18
C VAL A 460 10.40 11.85 16.80
N ASP A 461 9.80 12.20 15.66
CA ASP A 461 9.65 13.57 15.15
C ASP A 461 8.32 14.23 15.55
N GLY A 462 7.51 13.58 16.40
CA GLY A 462 6.21 14.07 16.84
C GLY A 462 5.07 13.86 15.83
N THR A 463 5.31 13.12 14.75
CA THR A 463 4.27 12.77 13.77
C THR A 463 3.64 11.41 14.06
N ALA A 464 2.54 11.08 13.37
CA ALA A 464 1.96 9.75 13.35
C ALA A 464 1.27 9.51 11.99
N ARG A 465 1.23 8.26 11.54
CA ARG A 465 0.60 7.89 10.25
C ARG A 465 -0.85 7.44 10.45
N ALA A 466 -1.78 8.38 10.52
CA ALA A 466 -3.14 8.12 11.00
C ALA A 466 -4.09 7.49 9.96
N GLN A 467 -4.95 6.59 10.46
CA GLN A 467 -6.16 6.10 9.78
C GLN A 467 -7.40 6.75 10.38
N THR A 468 -8.19 7.45 9.58
CA THR A 468 -9.54 7.88 9.95
C THR A 468 -10.58 6.83 9.58
N VAL A 469 -11.50 6.53 10.49
CA VAL A 469 -12.58 5.56 10.28
C VAL A 469 -13.92 6.29 10.15
N ALA A 470 -14.65 5.96 9.09
CA ALA A 470 -16.04 6.35 8.85
C ALA A 470 -16.72 5.31 7.96
N GLY A 471 -18.02 5.07 8.16
CA GLY A 471 -18.80 4.12 7.38
C GLY A 471 -18.55 2.65 7.76
N ASP A 472 -17.96 2.39 8.93
CA ASP A 472 -17.76 1.04 9.45
C ASP A 472 -18.37 0.90 10.86
N PRO A 473 -19.64 0.49 10.97
CA PRO A 473 -20.33 0.48 12.26
C PRO A 473 -19.66 -0.40 13.32
N LEU A 474 -18.93 -1.46 12.93
CA LEU A 474 -18.31 -2.37 13.88
C LEU A 474 -17.03 -1.76 14.46
N LEU A 475 -16.16 -1.22 13.60
CA LEU A 475 -14.97 -0.49 14.03
C LEU A 475 -15.35 0.78 14.81
N GLU A 476 -16.37 1.50 14.36
CA GLU A 476 -16.83 2.72 15.03
C GLU A 476 -17.31 2.44 16.46
N ARG A 477 -18.13 1.39 16.65
CA ARG A 477 -18.56 0.97 17.99
C ARG A 477 -17.38 0.57 18.88
N MET A 478 -16.38 -0.13 18.33
CA MET A 478 -15.18 -0.53 19.08
C MET A 478 -14.39 0.70 19.53
N LEU A 479 -14.15 1.65 18.62
CA LEU A 479 -13.44 2.91 18.91
C LEU A 479 -14.20 3.77 19.94
N HIS A 480 -15.52 3.93 19.79
CA HIS A 480 -16.35 4.63 20.77
C HIS A 480 -16.33 3.95 22.13
N GLY A 481 -16.41 2.61 22.16
CA GLY A 481 -16.32 1.83 23.39
C GLY A 481 -14.97 2.05 24.09
N PHE A 482 -13.88 1.98 23.33
CA PHE A 482 -12.53 2.21 23.85
C PHE A 482 -12.37 3.64 24.38
N GLU A 483 -12.82 4.65 23.64
CA GLU A 483 -12.77 6.04 24.08
C GLU A 483 -13.58 6.25 25.38
N LYS A 484 -14.78 5.66 25.47
CA LYS A 484 -15.61 5.77 26.68
C LYS A 484 -14.92 5.18 27.91
N LEU A 485 -14.15 4.10 27.75
CA LEU A 485 -13.45 3.42 28.84
C LEU A 485 -12.15 4.12 29.25
N THR A 486 -11.46 4.77 28.32
CA THR A 486 -10.09 5.28 28.53
C THR A 486 -9.96 6.80 28.44
N GLY A 487 -10.96 7.48 27.89
CA GLY A 487 -10.91 8.90 27.52
C GLY A 487 -10.00 9.20 26.32
N VAL A 488 -9.56 8.18 25.57
CA VAL A 488 -8.58 8.28 24.48
C VAL A 488 -9.25 7.84 23.16
N PRO A 489 -9.32 8.71 22.13
CA PRO A 489 -10.07 8.44 20.90
C PRO A 489 -9.27 7.66 19.85
N VAL A 490 -8.15 7.06 20.23
CA VAL A 490 -7.19 6.42 19.33
C VAL A 490 -6.93 5.00 19.77
N VAL A 491 -6.82 4.08 18.81
CA VAL A 491 -6.35 2.70 19.02
C VAL A 491 -5.15 2.45 18.11
N VAL A 492 -4.15 1.69 18.56
CA VAL A 492 -3.04 1.26 17.69
C VAL A 492 -3.59 0.32 16.62
N ASN A 493 -3.18 0.50 15.36
CA ASN A 493 -3.42 -0.43 14.27
C ASN A 493 -2.10 -0.76 13.55
N THR A 494 -1.81 -2.05 13.41
CA THR A 494 -0.74 -2.59 12.56
C THR A 494 -1.22 -3.86 11.87
N SER A 495 -0.53 -4.31 10.82
CA SER A 495 -0.97 -5.50 10.08
C SER A 495 -0.92 -6.78 10.92
N LEU A 496 -1.95 -7.61 10.77
CA LEU A 496 -2.02 -8.95 11.36
C LEU A 496 -1.19 -9.91 10.51
N ASN A 497 0.08 -10.04 10.91
CA ASN A 497 1.04 -10.99 10.37
C ASN A 497 2.23 -11.14 11.32
N THR A 498 3.05 -12.16 11.04
CA THR A 498 4.35 -12.40 11.68
C THR A 498 5.49 -12.10 10.71
N ALA A 499 6.73 -12.17 11.21
CA ALA A 499 7.94 -11.88 10.43
C ALA A 499 7.98 -12.65 9.10
N GLY A 500 8.22 -11.95 8.00
CA GLY A 500 8.37 -12.55 6.67
C GLY A 500 7.09 -13.13 6.05
N ARG A 501 5.93 -13.02 6.71
CA ARG A 501 4.64 -13.50 6.19
C ARG A 501 3.78 -12.34 5.67
N PRO A 502 3.01 -12.54 4.58
CA PRO A 502 2.01 -11.56 4.18
C PRO A 502 0.88 -11.47 5.22
N MET A 503 0.08 -10.42 5.16
CA MET A 503 -1.11 -10.24 6.00
C MET A 503 -1.99 -11.49 5.98
N VAL A 504 -2.53 -11.90 7.14
CA VAL A 504 -3.45 -13.05 7.19
C VAL A 504 -4.66 -12.79 6.30
N ASP A 505 -5.17 -13.84 5.68
CA ASP A 505 -6.29 -13.68 4.74
C ASP A 505 -7.45 -14.62 5.07
N THR A 506 -7.19 -15.89 5.40
CA THR A 506 -8.22 -16.86 5.80
C THR A 506 -8.39 -16.98 7.31
N PRO A 507 -9.53 -17.53 7.82
CA PRO A 507 -9.70 -17.85 9.23
C PRO A 507 -8.60 -18.79 9.78
N ARG A 508 -8.11 -19.71 8.94
CA ARG A 508 -6.99 -20.59 9.30
C ARG A 508 -5.70 -19.80 9.50
N ASP A 509 -5.36 -18.88 8.59
CA ASP A 509 -4.19 -18.01 8.74
C ASP A 509 -4.27 -17.18 10.04
N ALA A 510 -5.46 -16.69 10.38
CA ALA A 510 -5.69 -15.94 11.61
C ALA A 510 -5.45 -16.78 12.86
N LEU A 511 -5.92 -18.04 12.88
CA LEU A 511 -5.66 -18.99 13.97
C LEU A 511 -4.17 -19.36 14.08
N GLU A 512 -3.49 -19.59 12.95
CA GLU A 512 -2.06 -19.88 12.92
C GLU A 512 -1.24 -18.70 13.46
N CYS A 513 -1.58 -17.47 13.06
CA CYS A 513 -0.98 -16.25 13.59
C CYS A 513 -1.24 -16.10 15.10
N PHE A 514 -2.49 -16.29 15.54
CA PHE A 514 -2.88 -16.18 16.94
C PHE A 514 -2.20 -17.23 17.83
N GLY A 515 -2.12 -18.48 17.37
CA GLY A 515 -1.47 -19.58 18.09
C GLY A 515 0.05 -19.44 18.18
N SER A 516 0.68 -18.78 17.21
CA SER A 516 2.15 -18.64 17.13
C SER A 516 2.70 -17.31 17.68
N SER A 517 1.84 -16.35 18.05
CA SER A 517 2.25 -15.01 18.49
C SER A 517 1.63 -14.62 19.83
N PRO A 518 2.31 -13.84 20.71
CA PRO A 518 1.79 -13.42 22.01
C PRO A 518 0.66 -12.39 21.90
N VAL A 519 -0.49 -12.83 21.37
CA VAL A 519 -1.73 -12.10 21.19
C VAL A 519 -2.75 -12.65 22.18
N ASP A 520 -3.44 -11.77 22.90
CA ASP A 520 -4.29 -12.13 24.03
C ASP A 520 -5.71 -12.54 23.60
N LEU A 521 -6.22 -11.91 22.53
CA LEU A 521 -7.58 -12.12 22.01
C LEU A 521 -7.58 -12.15 20.49
N LEU A 522 -8.26 -13.11 19.87
CA LEU A 522 -8.63 -13.07 18.46
C LEU A 522 -10.13 -12.80 18.35
N ALA A 523 -10.50 -11.64 17.82
CA ALA A 523 -11.86 -11.33 17.39
C ALA A 523 -12.00 -11.65 15.90
N ILE A 524 -12.82 -12.65 15.58
CA ILE A 524 -12.98 -13.20 14.23
C ILE A 524 -14.45 -13.35 13.87
N GLY A 525 -14.93 -12.49 12.95
CA GLY A 525 -16.37 -12.36 12.71
C GLY A 525 -17.11 -12.04 14.01
N PRO A 526 -18.22 -12.75 14.33
CA PRO A 526 -18.95 -12.55 15.58
C PRO A 526 -18.34 -13.31 16.78
N PHE A 527 -17.20 -13.99 16.61
CA PHE A 527 -16.61 -14.85 17.62
C PHE A 527 -15.37 -14.24 18.26
N VAL A 528 -15.06 -14.69 19.47
CA VAL A 528 -13.78 -14.45 20.13
C VAL A 528 -13.11 -15.74 20.56
N VAL A 529 -11.79 -15.76 20.44
CA VAL A 529 -10.91 -16.83 20.93
C VAL A 529 -9.91 -16.21 21.91
N ARG A 530 -9.74 -16.83 23.07
CA ARG A 530 -8.86 -16.35 24.15
C ARG A 530 -7.71 -17.32 24.37
N ARG A 531 -6.59 -16.80 24.86
CA ARG A 531 -5.49 -17.62 25.37
C ARG A 531 -5.76 -18.12 26.78
#